data_AF-A0A0G4HYD2-F1
#
_entry.id   AF-A0A0G4HYD2-F1
#
_cell.length_a   1.000
_cell.length_b   1.000
_cell.length_c   1.000
_cell.angle_alpha   90.00
_cell.angle_beta   90.00
_cell.angle_gamma   90.00
#
_symmetry.space_group_name_H-M   'P 1'
#
loop_
_entity.id
_entity.type
_entity.pdbx_description
1 polymer ?
#
loop_
_entity_poly.entity_id
_entity_poly.type
_entity_poly.pdbx_seq_one_letter_code
_entity_poly.pdbx_strand_id
1 'polypeptide(L)'
;MGQAHSGSGKDPAVFVDAIHNDYELVIRGSKELEGLLEEFFGGVGKGLHEKISSAQGIPEHLKKLMRYVATIRNKLVHDRHFNEIPDRQRFRESLKGAIRELAALVAARVPQTGKKRGGCVIC
;
A
#
# COMPACT_ATOMS: atom_id res chain seq x y z
N MET A 1 -19.01 19.86 29.37
CA MET A 1 -17.69 19.28 29.07
C MET A 1 -17.78 18.53 27.75
N GLY A 2 -16.95 18.91 26.77
CA GLY A 2 -17.04 18.42 25.39
C GLY A 2 -16.55 17.00 25.22
N GLN A 3 -17.37 16.16 24.60
CA GLN A 3 -16.93 14.86 24.07
C GLN A 3 -16.28 15.13 22.72
N ALA A 4 -14.95 15.07 22.69
CA ALA A 4 -14.20 15.01 21.46
C ALA A 4 -14.50 13.66 20.79
N HIS A 5 -15.28 13.69 19.71
CA HIS A 5 -15.36 12.56 18.79
C HIS A 5 -13.97 12.42 18.15
N SER A 6 -13.14 11.56 18.74
CA SER A 6 -11.89 11.09 18.15
C SER A 6 -12.19 10.62 16.74
N GLY A 7 -11.63 11.34 15.75
CA GLY A 7 -11.77 11.01 14.35
C GLY A 7 -11.42 9.54 14.15
N SER A 8 -12.25 8.83 13.40
CA SER A 8 -11.98 7.47 12.96
C SER A 8 -10.71 7.47 12.11
N GLY A 9 -9.55 7.37 12.78
CA GLY A 9 -8.29 6.99 12.19
C GLY A 9 -8.40 5.55 11.74
N LYS A 10 -8.99 5.33 10.55
CA LYS A 10 -8.98 4.02 9.93
C LYS A 10 -7.54 3.71 9.58
N ASP A 11 -6.91 2.83 10.35
CA ASP A 11 -5.62 2.24 9.99
C ASP A 11 -5.67 1.81 8.52
N PRO A 12 -4.82 2.37 7.64
CA PRO A 12 -4.90 2.08 6.20
C PRO A 12 -4.59 0.61 5.91
N ALA A 13 -3.97 -0.09 6.85
CA ALA A 13 -3.63 -1.51 6.75
C ALA A 13 -4.58 -2.46 7.50
N VAL A 14 -5.74 -2.01 8.01
CA VAL A 14 -6.67 -2.87 8.75
C VAL A 14 -7.23 -4.02 7.90
N PHE A 15 -7.39 -3.80 6.59
CA PHE A 15 -7.90 -4.80 5.67
C PHE A 15 -7.01 -6.03 5.54
N VAL A 16 -5.71 -5.91 5.87
CA VAL A 16 -4.73 -7.00 5.80
C VAL A 16 -5.07 -8.13 6.77
N ASP A 17 -5.68 -7.80 7.91
CA ASP A 17 -6.05 -8.76 8.94
C ASP A 17 -7.31 -9.57 8.56
N ALA A 18 -8.25 -8.91 7.89
CA ALA A 18 -9.52 -9.50 7.48
C ALA A 18 -9.38 -10.52 6.32
N ILE A 19 -8.25 -10.54 5.61
CA ILE A 19 -8.06 -11.41 4.44
C ILE A 19 -7.48 -12.77 4.87
N HIS A 20 -8.25 -13.82 4.59
CA HIS A 20 -7.91 -15.21 4.86
C HIS A 20 -7.27 -15.95 3.67
N ASN A 21 -7.42 -15.47 2.44
CA ASN A 21 -6.79 -16.08 1.26
C ASN A 21 -5.46 -15.40 0.92
N ASP A 22 -4.39 -16.17 0.70
CA ASP A 22 -3.05 -15.65 0.45
C ASP A 22 -2.92 -14.94 -0.91
N TYR A 23 -3.57 -15.45 -1.95
CA TYR A 23 -3.63 -14.78 -3.26
C TYR A 23 -4.35 -13.44 -3.15
N GLU A 24 -5.50 -13.41 -2.49
CA GLU A 24 -6.23 -12.16 -2.28
C GLU A 24 -5.37 -11.17 -1.48
N LEU A 25 -4.69 -11.65 -0.43
CA LEU A 25 -3.84 -10.84 0.42
C LEU A 25 -2.70 -10.18 -0.37
N VAL A 26 -1.95 -10.96 -1.16
CA VAL A 26 -0.85 -10.39 -1.96
C VAL A 26 -1.35 -9.48 -3.06
N ILE A 27 -2.47 -9.81 -3.73
CA ILE A 27 -3.00 -9.03 -4.85
C ILE A 27 -3.54 -7.69 -4.34
N ARG A 28 -4.40 -7.71 -3.31
CA ARG A 28 -4.97 -6.48 -2.74
C ARG A 28 -3.90 -5.63 -2.08
N GLY A 29 -3.00 -6.25 -1.29
CA GLY A 29 -1.88 -5.55 -0.67
C GLY A 29 -0.96 -4.88 -1.67
N SER A 30 -0.63 -5.57 -2.76
CA SER A 30 0.21 -5.00 -3.83
C SER A 30 -0.50 -3.84 -4.53
N LYS A 31 -1.78 -4.00 -4.90
CA LYS A 31 -2.57 -2.94 -5.53
C LYS A 31 -2.63 -1.66 -4.69
N GLU A 32 -2.79 -1.80 -3.38
CA GLU A 32 -2.82 -0.65 -2.47
C GLU A 32 -1.47 0.09 -2.48
N LEU A 33 -0.36 -0.64 -2.38
CA LEU A 33 0.97 -0.03 -2.48
C LEU A 33 1.20 0.62 -3.84
N GLU A 34 0.84 -0.06 -4.93
CA GLU A 34 0.95 0.48 -6.29
C GLU A 34 0.19 1.79 -6.45
N GLY A 35 -1.07 1.84 -6.00
CA GLY A 35 -1.89 3.04 -6.07
C GLY A 35 -1.28 4.22 -5.30
N LEU A 36 -0.78 3.97 -4.09
CA LEU A 36 -0.10 5.01 -3.30
C LEU A 36 1.18 5.52 -3.99
N LEU A 37 1.98 4.61 -4.57
CA LEU A 37 3.21 4.98 -5.30
C LEU A 37 2.90 5.79 -6.56
N GLU A 38 1.90 5.38 -7.33
CA GLU A 38 1.49 6.05 -8.57
C GLU A 38 0.92 7.44 -8.29
N GLU A 39 0.01 7.55 -7.32
CA GLU A 39 -0.71 8.80 -7.03
C GLU A 39 0.18 9.85 -6.36
N PHE A 40 1.05 9.45 -5.42
CA PHE A 40 1.77 10.41 -4.57
C PHE A 40 3.29 10.45 -4.78
N PHE A 41 3.89 9.43 -5.39
CA PHE A 41 5.35 9.33 -5.54
C PHE A 41 5.81 9.25 -7.00
N GLY A 42 4.87 9.30 -7.96
CA GLY A 42 5.17 9.21 -9.39
C GLY A 42 5.77 7.87 -9.80
N GLY A 43 5.45 6.79 -9.07
CA GLY A 43 5.89 5.45 -9.43
C GLY A 43 5.33 5.04 -10.79
N VAL A 44 6.21 4.65 -11.72
CA VAL A 44 5.83 4.17 -13.05
C VAL A 44 6.30 2.73 -13.25
N GLY A 45 5.54 1.94 -14.00
CA GLY A 45 5.88 0.54 -14.29
C GLY A 45 4.67 -0.38 -14.41
N LYS A 46 4.88 -1.60 -14.90
CA LYS A 46 3.81 -2.60 -15.06
C LYS A 46 3.55 -3.41 -13.80
N GLY A 47 4.49 -3.40 -12.85
CA GLY A 47 4.32 -4.07 -11.56
C GLY A 47 4.94 -3.32 -10.39
N LEU A 48 4.61 -3.78 -9.19
CA LEU A 48 5.04 -3.19 -7.92
C LEU A 48 6.56 -2.98 -7.84
N HIS A 49 7.37 -3.93 -8.33
CA HIS A 49 8.83 -3.81 -8.28
C HIS A 49 9.35 -2.61 -9.09
N GLU A 50 8.84 -2.40 -10.31
CA GLU A 50 9.21 -1.28 -11.17
C GLU A 50 8.76 0.05 -10.55
N LYS A 51 7.52 0.11 -10.06
CA LYS A 51 6.97 1.30 -9.39
C LYS A 51 7.78 1.72 -8.16
N ILE A 52 8.23 0.76 -7.34
CA ILE A 52 9.12 1.04 -6.20
C ILE A 52 10.45 1.63 -6.66
N SER A 53 11.00 1.14 -7.77
CA SER A 53 12.28 1.60 -8.30
C SER A 53 12.19 3.01 -8.87
N SER A 54 11.08 3.33 -9.55
CA SER A 54 10.86 4.64 -10.16
C SER A 54 10.32 5.70 -9.20
N ALA A 55 9.70 5.30 -8.09
CA ALA A 55 9.14 6.22 -7.10
C ALA A 55 10.23 7.02 -6.36
N GLN A 56 9.99 8.31 -6.17
CA GLN A 56 10.96 9.25 -5.61
C GLN A 56 10.61 9.70 -4.20
N GLY A 57 11.64 9.94 -3.36
CA GLY A 57 11.46 10.43 -1.98
C GLY A 57 10.84 9.40 -1.02
N ILE A 58 11.07 8.12 -1.30
CA ILE A 58 10.80 6.99 -0.40
C ILE A 58 12.13 6.59 0.25
N PRO A 59 12.17 6.39 1.58
CA PRO A 59 13.39 5.99 2.25
C PRO A 59 13.81 4.56 1.87
N GLU A 60 15.12 4.30 1.85
CA GLU A 60 15.68 3.03 1.35
C GLU A 60 15.23 1.81 2.15
N HIS A 61 14.98 1.94 3.45
CA HIS A 61 14.47 0.84 4.27
C HIS A 61 13.05 0.43 3.85
N LEU A 62 12.19 1.40 3.56
CA LEU A 62 10.83 1.16 3.07
C LEU A 62 10.86 0.48 1.71
N LYS A 63 11.73 0.94 0.79
CA LYS A 63 11.90 0.29 -0.51
C LYS A 63 12.32 -1.17 -0.36
N LYS A 64 13.25 -1.50 0.56
CA LYS A 64 13.64 -2.90 0.83
C LYS A 64 12.46 -3.74 1.30
N LEU A 65 11.64 -3.18 2.20
CA LEU A 65 10.46 -3.86 2.71
C LEU A 65 9.42 -4.10 1.60
N MET A 66 9.17 -3.12 0.75
CA MET A 66 8.25 -3.24 -0.38
C MET A 66 8.78 -4.20 -1.46
N ARG A 67 10.11 -4.24 -1.70
CA ARG A 67 10.75 -5.22 -2.59
C ARG A 67 10.56 -6.65 -2.11
N TYR A 68 10.56 -6.88 -0.79
CA TYR A 68 10.22 -8.20 -0.23
C TYR A 68 8.79 -8.59 -0.59
N VAL A 69 7.82 -7.70 -0.39
CA VAL A 69 6.41 -7.92 -0.78
C VAL A 69 6.29 -8.21 -2.28
N ALA A 70 6.94 -7.42 -3.14
CA ALA A 70 6.94 -7.61 -4.59
C ALA A 70 7.53 -8.97 -5.00
N THR A 71 8.56 -9.43 -4.29
CA THR A 71 9.19 -10.74 -4.54
C THR A 71 8.23 -11.88 -4.23
N ILE A 72 7.55 -11.83 -3.08
CA ILE A 72 6.56 -12.84 -2.69
C ILE A 72 5.37 -12.82 -3.64
N ARG A 73 4.85 -11.64 -4.01
CA ARG A 73 3.79 -11.51 -5.02
C ARG A 73 4.22 -12.12 -6.35
N ASN A 74 5.43 -11.85 -6.82
CA ASN A 74 5.90 -12.41 -8.09
C ASN A 74 6.00 -13.93 -8.05
N LYS A 75 6.51 -14.50 -6.95
CA LYS A 75 6.54 -15.96 -6.77
C LYS A 75 5.14 -16.55 -6.73
N LEU A 76 4.24 -16.03 -5.89
CA LEU A 76 2.87 -16.56 -5.73
C LEU A 76 2.02 -16.44 -7.00
N VAL A 77 2.20 -15.38 -7.79
CA VAL A 77 1.40 -15.17 -9.01
C VAL A 77 1.98 -15.89 -10.23
N HIS A 78 3.30 -16.01 -10.34
CA HIS A 78 3.93 -16.53 -11.56
C HIS A 78 4.53 -17.94 -11.44
N ASP A 79 4.88 -18.39 -10.24
CA ASP A 79 5.46 -19.71 -10.04
C ASP A 79 4.35 -20.75 -9.83
N ARG A 80 4.29 -21.76 -10.70
CA ARG A 80 3.25 -22.80 -10.66
C ARG A 80 3.39 -23.76 -9.47
N HIS A 81 4.54 -23.77 -8.80
CA HIS A 81 4.83 -24.62 -7.66
C HIS A 81 4.81 -23.85 -6.34
N PHE A 82 4.54 -22.54 -6.37
CA PHE A 82 4.46 -21.70 -5.18
C PHE A 82 3.01 -21.27 -4.96
N ASN A 83 2.28 -22.05 -4.16
CA ASN A 83 0.84 -21.86 -3.98
C ASN A 83 0.43 -21.24 -2.64
N GLU A 84 1.40 -20.99 -1.75
CA GLU A 84 1.16 -20.47 -0.41
C GLU A 84 2.28 -19.53 0.04
N ILE A 85 1.96 -18.64 0.99
CA ILE A 85 2.96 -17.77 1.60
C ILE A 85 3.64 -18.55 2.74
N PRO A 86 4.96 -18.80 2.67
CA PRO A 86 5.66 -19.64 3.64
C PRO A 86 5.64 -19.06 5.06
N ASP A 87 5.64 -17.72 5.18
CA ASP A 87 5.54 -17.03 6.46
C ASP A 87 4.51 -15.91 6.36
N ARG A 88 3.25 -16.33 6.51
CA ARG A 88 2.11 -15.44 6.35
C ARG A 88 2.09 -14.31 7.38
N GLN A 89 2.49 -14.61 8.61
CA GLN A 89 2.52 -13.64 9.69
C GLN A 89 3.53 -12.54 9.37
N ARG A 90 4.77 -12.93 9.03
CA ARG A 90 5.81 -11.97 8.63
C ARG A 90 5.41 -11.17 7.40
N PHE A 91 4.75 -11.79 6.43
CA PHE A 91 4.25 -11.08 5.25
C PHE A 91 3.21 -10.02 5.60
N ARG A 92 2.22 -10.36 6.45
CA ARG A 92 1.21 -9.42 6.93
C ARG A 92 1.83 -8.24 7.66
N GLU A 93 2.77 -8.50 8.57
CA GLU A 93 3.45 -7.45 9.33
C GLU A 93 4.27 -6.54 8.41
N SER A 94 4.99 -7.12 7.46
CA SER A 94 5.73 -6.38 6.44
C SER A 94 4.78 -5.49 5.64
N LEU A 95 3.71 -6.06 5.09
CA LEU A 95 2.73 -5.33 4.29
C LEU A 95 2.07 -4.20 5.10
N LYS A 96 1.66 -4.46 6.35
CA LYS A 96 1.09 -3.45 7.25
C LYS A 96 2.08 -2.33 7.53
N GLY A 97 3.34 -2.67 7.80
CA GLY A 97 4.41 -1.71 8.01
C GLY A 97 4.61 -0.81 6.78
N ALA A 98 4.71 -1.41 5.58
CA ALA A 98 4.85 -0.65 4.34
C ALA A 98 3.68 0.29 4.09
N ILE A 99 2.44 -0.20 4.19
CA ILE A 99 1.25 0.62 3.93
C ILE A 99 1.18 1.77 4.93
N ARG A 100 1.39 1.51 6.22
CA ARG A 100 1.34 2.56 7.27
C ARG A 100 2.42 3.61 7.06
N GLU A 101 3.65 3.20 6.82
CA GLU A 101 4.76 4.13 6.65
C GLU A 101 4.63 4.93 5.35
N LEU A 102 4.22 4.27 4.25
CA LEU A 102 3.96 4.96 2.99
C LEU A 102 2.79 5.94 3.12
N ALA A 103 1.69 5.55 3.76
CA ALA A 103 0.56 6.43 4.03
C ALA A 103 0.94 7.61 4.94
N ALA A 104 1.81 7.40 5.93
CA ALA A 104 2.33 8.48 6.77
C ALA A 104 3.16 9.48 5.94
N LEU A 105 3.99 9.00 5.01
CA LEU A 105 4.74 9.85 4.07
C LEU A 105 3.83 10.61 3.11
N VAL A 106 2.71 10.02 2.70
CA VAL A 106 1.67 10.71 1.93
C VAL A 106 1.00 11.79 2.78
N ALA A 107 0.59 11.48 3.99
CA ALA A 107 -0.04 12.43 4.90
C ALA A 107 0.88 13.61 5.24
N ALA A 108 2.20 13.39 5.30
CA ALA A 108 3.19 14.45 5.47
C ALA A 108 3.37 15.31 4.20
N ARG A 109 3.19 14.73 3.01
CA ARG A 109 3.30 15.41 1.71
C ARG A 109 2.07 16.18 1.31
N VAL A 110 0.89 15.69 1.69
CA VAL A 110 -0.39 16.34 1.45
C VAL A 110 -0.71 17.15 2.71
N PRO A 111 -0.30 18.43 2.81
CA PRO A 111 -0.99 19.31 3.73
C PRO A 111 -2.46 19.26 3.29
N GLN A 112 -3.38 19.09 4.24
CA GLN A 112 -4.81 18.94 4.02
C GLN A 112 -5.38 20.07 3.12
N THR A 113 -5.20 20.00 1.80
CA THR A 113 -5.79 20.92 0.85
C THR A 113 -7.14 20.33 0.48
N GLY A 114 -8.17 21.12 0.76
CA GLY A 114 -9.55 20.71 0.85
C GLY A 114 -10.02 19.80 -0.28
N LYS A 115 -10.74 18.75 0.13
CA LYS A 115 -11.90 18.19 -0.53
C LYS A 115 -12.55 19.16 -1.54
N LYS A 116 -12.16 19.07 -2.81
CA LYS A 116 -12.94 19.51 -3.97
C LYS A 116 -12.80 18.44 -5.05
N ARG A 117 -13.55 17.34 -4.90
CA ARG A 117 -14.00 16.60 -6.09
C ARG A 117 -14.99 17.52 -6.79
N GLY A 118 -14.51 18.25 -7.78
CA GLY A 118 -15.32 19.07 -8.67
C GLY A 118 -16.36 18.19 -9.34
N GLY A 119 -17.60 18.28 -8.88
CA GLY A 119 -18.75 17.84 -9.64
C GLY A 119 -18.94 18.81 -10.79
N CYS A 120 -18.66 18.29 -11.99
CA CYS A 120 -19.21 18.68 -13.30
C CYS A 120 -20.17 19.88 -13.29
N VAL A 121 -19.75 20.99 -13.92
CA VAL A 121 -20.66 21.92 -14.59
C VAL A 121 -20.47 21.71 -16.10
N ILE A 122 -21.49 21.18 -16.77
CA ILE A 122 -21.68 21.39 -18.20
C ILE A 122 -23.15 21.79 -18.35
N CYS A 123 -23.33 23.01 -18.86
CA CYS A 123 -24.60 23.67 -19.18
C CYS A 123 -25.37 22.94 -20.27
#